data_AF-A0A7C7WLW6-F1
#
_entry.id   AF-A0A7C7WLW6-F1
#
_cell.length_a   1.000
_cell.length_b   1.000
_cell.length_c   1.000
_cell.angle_alpha   90.00
_cell.angle_beta   90.00
_cell.angle_gamma   90.00
#
_symmetry.space_group_name_H-M   'P 1'
#
loop_
_entity.id
_entity.type
_entity.pdbx_description
1 polymer ?
#
loop_
_entity_poly.entity_id
_entity_poly.type
_entity_poly.pdbx_seq_one_letter_code
_entity_poly.pdbx_strand_id
1 'polypeptide(L)'
;MTQRSGYDLLHAIARGVVEPPASDAFPAVDRWRWFADLYADPACGLVSVIPSFPQIAAGQVAAACRATAARTATPEQRGAVKVLAHTGLETAQTRALALVWSAIADTCTDAADYLDGLDFGGLEAVLGTVEAVLHQHTDPVAAAFFDSACAAWNRRAAAPVRRVA
;
A
#
# COMPACT_ATOMS: atom_id res chain seq x y z
N MET A 1 -0.25 28.07 10.34
CA MET A 1 0.21 26.83 9.69
C MET A 1 -0.80 26.50 8.62
N THR A 2 -0.44 26.64 7.34
CA THR A 2 -1.29 26.24 6.23
C THR A 2 -1.40 24.71 6.26
N GLN A 3 -2.61 24.17 6.39
CA GLN A 3 -2.84 22.73 6.26
C GLN A 3 -2.42 22.29 4.85
N ARG A 4 -1.62 21.23 4.78
CA ARG A 4 -1.18 20.63 3.52
C ARG A 4 -2.36 19.88 2.89
N SER A 5 -2.61 20.10 1.60
CA SER A 5 -3.68 19.38 0.89
C SER A 5 -3.24 17.98 0.51
N GLY A 6 -4.12 17.00 0.72
CA GLY A 6 -3.94 15.63 0.27
C GLY A 6 -4.02 15.49 -1.24
N TYR A 7 -4.87 16.28 -1.92
CA TYR A 7 -4.89 16.34 -3.39
C TYR A 7 -3.59 16.90 -3.98
N ASP A 8 -3.07 17.99 -3.41
CA ASP A 8 -1.78 18.55 -3.85
C ASP A 8 -0.65 17.54 -3.70
N LEU A 9 -0.68 16.76 -2.60
CA LEU A 9 0.29 15.72 -2.32
C LEU A 9 0.19 14.53 -3.28
N LEU A 10 -1.02 14.03 -3.53
CA LEU A 10 -1.29 13.01 -4.55
C LEU A 10 -0.74 13.45 -5.92
N HIS A 11 -1.05 14.69 -6.31
CA HIS A 11 -0.57 15.24 -7.58
C HIS A 11 0.95 15.45 -7.63
N ALA A 12 1.58 15.80 -6.50
CA ALA A 12 3.03 15.96 -6.44
C ALA A 12 3.74 14.60 -6.57
N ILE A 13 3.19 13.55 -5.94
CA ILE A 13 3.71 12.18 -6.06
C ILE A 13 3.54 11.67 -7.49
N ALA A 14 2.35 11.81 -8.06
CA ALA A 14 2.06 11.38 -9.44
C ALA A 14 2.96 12.09 -10.48
N ARG A 15 3.45 13.29 -10.17
CA ARG A 15 4.38 14.05 -11.03
C ARG A 15 5.86 13.78 -10.73
N GLY A 16 6.18 12.95 -9.74
CA GLY A 16 7.56 12.70 -9.29
C GLY A 16 8.21 13.90 -8.60
N VAL A 17 7.43 14.88 -8.13
CA VAL A 17 7.94 16.04 -7.37
C VAL A 17 8.22 15.65 -5.92
N VAL A 18 7.41 14.72 -5.39
CA VAL A 18 7.57 14.14 -4.05
C VAL A 18 7.77 12.65 -4.20
N GLU A 19 8.85 12.14 -3.62
CA GLU A 19 9.11 10.71 -3.59
C GLU A 19 8.05 9.99 -2.74
N PRO A 20 7.40 8.93 -3.25
CA PRO A 20 6.46 8.15 -2.45
C PRO A 20 7.20 7.36 -1.37
N PRO A 21 6.50 6.95 -0.29
CA PRO A 21 7.00 5.89 0.58
C PRO A 21 7.24 4.60 -0.21
N ALA A 22 8.14 3.75 0.29
CA ALA A 22 8.52 2.49 -0.34
C ALA A 22 9.05 2.63 -1.79
N SER A 23 9.82 3.68 -2.05
CA SER A 23 10.41 3.92 -3.38
C SER A 23 11.46 2.90 -3.81
N ASP A 24 11.72 2.87 -5.12
CA ASP A 24 12.64 1.94 -5.79
C ASP A 24 14.10 2.05 -5.31
N ALA A 25 14.46 3.14 -4.64
CA ALA A 25 15.79 3.35 -4.07
C ALA A 25 16.10 2.43 -2.85
N PHE A 26 15.12 1.67 -2.36
CA PHE A 26 15.23 0.89 -1.14
C PHE A 26 15.05 -0.62 -1.36
N PRO A 27 15.57 -1.47 -0.45
CA PRO A 27 15.44 -2.91 -0.57
C PRO A 27 13.99 -3.38 -0.67
N ALA A 28 13.72 -4.28 -1.63
CA ALA A 28 12.40 -4.85 -1.87
C ALA A 28 11.74 -5.40 -0.60
N VAL A 29 12.50 -6.04 0.29
CA VAL A 29 11.99 -6.62 1.54
C VAL A 29 11.33 -5.57 2.44
N ASP A 30 11.89 -4.36 2.51
CA ASP A 30 11.37 -3.29 3.37
C ASP A 30 10.13 -2.63 2.76
N ARG A 31 10.14 -2.49 1.43
CA ARG A 31 9.01 -2.02 0.62
C ARG A 31 7.80 -2.94 0.78
N TRP A 32 8.00 -4.25 0.61
CA TRP A 32 6.93 -5.26 0.77
C TRP A 32 6.36 -5.33 2.18
N ARG A 33 7.22 -5.24 3.20
CA ARG A 33 6.75 -5.12 4.58
C ARG A 33 5.94 -3.84 4.77
N TRP A 34 6.25 -2.76 4.05
CA TRP A 34 5.56 -1.49 4.23
C TRP A 34 4.18 -1.54 3.60
N PHE A 35 4.04 -2.16 2.43
CA PHE A 35 2.73 -2.49 1.87
C PHE A 35 1.88 -3.34 2.82
N ALA A 36 2.49 -4.30 3.52
CA ALA A 36 1.76 -5.11 4.50
C ALA A 36 1.13 -4.24 5.62
N ASP A 37 1.88 -3.26 6.12
CA ASP A 37 1.40 -2.34 7.15
C ASP A 37 0.40 -1.32 6.58
N LEU A 38 0.64 -0.82 5.36
CA LEU A 38 -0.27 0.08 4.65
C LEU A 38 -1.68 -0.51 4.55
N TYR A 39 -1.82 -1.81 4.31
CA TYR A 39 -3.14 -2.45 4.23
C TYR A 39 -3.75 -2.75 5.59
N ALA A 40 -2.98 -3.33 6.52
CA ALA A 40 -3.53 -4.03 7.68
C ALA A 40 -3.15 -3.46 9.05
N ASP A 41 -2.31 -2.42 9.13
CA ASP A 41 -1.99 -1.81 10.42
C ASP A 41 -3.27 -1.19 11.03
N PRO A 42 -3.71 -1.62 12.23
CA PRO A 42 -4.95 -1.13 12.83
C PRO A 42 -4.86 0.30 13.37
N ALA A 43 -3.66 0.85 13.52
CA ALA A 43 -3.42 2.21 14.00
C ALA A 43 -3.23 3.21 12.84
N CYS A 44 -2.63 2.80 11.72
CA CYS A 44 -2.34 3.71 10.62
C CYS A 44 -2.52 3.17 9.19
N GLY A 45 -2.97 1.93 9.02
CA GLY A 45 -3.23 1.33 7.71
C GLY A 45 -4.63 1.63 7.17
N LEU A 46 -4.91 1.22 5.94
CA LEU A 46 -6.20 1.39 5.26
C LEU A 46 -7.36 0.80 6.05
N VAL A 47 -7.14 -0.33 6.73
CA VAL A 47 -8.15 -0.96 7.58
C VAL A 47 -8.64 -0.05 8.73
N SER A 48 -7.82 0.91 9.16
CA SER A 48 -8.16 1.86 10.22
C SER A 48 -8.95 3.08 9.72
N VAL A 49 -8.83 3.40 8.42
CA VAL A 49 -9.42 4.60 7.82
C VAL A 49 -10.51 4.30 6.79
N ILE A 50 -10.62 3.09 6.24
CA ILE A 50 -11.70 2.70 5.32
C ILE A 50 -12.58 1.66 6.03
N PRO A 51 -13.67 2.07 6.72
CA PRO A 51 -14.48 1.14 7.53
C PRO A 51 -15.12 0.02 6.71
N SER A 52 -15.35 0.26 5.42
CA SER A 52 -15.91 -0.73 4.48
C SER A 52 -14.86 -1.72 3.95
N PHE A 53 -13.58 -1.52 4.24
CA PHE A 53 -12.51 -2.45 3.85
C PHE A 53 -12.42 -3.60 4.87
N PRO A 54 -12.68 -4.87 4.46
CA PRO A 54 -12.76 -5.97 5.43
C PRO A 54 -11.42 -6.27 6.10
N GLN A 55 -11.39 -6.34 7.43
CA GLN A 55 -10.19 -6.68 8.22
C GLN A 55 -9.55 -8.01 7.82
N ILE A 56 -10.38 -9.03 7.53
CA ILE A 56 -9.91 -10.35 7.09
C ILE A 56 -9.16 -10.23 5.76
N ALA A 57 -9.71 -9.46 4.81
CA ALA A 57 -9.07 -9.23 3.52
C ALA A 57 -7.77 -8.46 3.68
N ALA A 58 -7.76 -7.39 4.47
CA ALA A 58 -6.54 -6.65 4.79
C ALA A 58 -5.45 -7.57 5.36
N GLY A 59 -5.82 -8.45 6.30
CA GLY A 59 -4.91 -9.44 6.89
C GLY A 59 -4.34 -10.42 5.86
N GLN A 60 -5.16 -10.90 4.92
CA GLN A 60 -4.73 -11.79 3.84
C GLN A 60 -3.74 -11.10 2.89
N VAL A 61 -4.05 -9.86 2.45
CA VAL A 61 -3.17 -9.06 1.61
C VAL A 61 -1.83 -8.80 2.32
N ALA A 62 -1.87 -8.42 3.60
CA ALA A 62 -0.67 -8.16 4.38
C ALA A 62 0.17 -9.43 4.60
N ALA A 63 -0.47 -10.59 4.81
CA ALA A 63 0.22 -11.87 4.88
C ALA A 63 0.92 -12.21 3.56
N ALA A 64 0.25 -11.98 2.42
CA ALA A 64 0.85 -12.16 1.11
C ALA A 64 2.03 -11.18 0.88
N CYS A 65 1.89 -9.90 1.22
CA CYS A 65 3.00 -8.93 1.14
C CYS A 65 4.22 -9.38 1.97
N ARG A 66 4.02 -9.89 3.18
CA ARG A 66 5.10 -10.44 4.01
C ARG A 66 5.73 -11.70 3.41
N ALA A 67 4.94 -12.58 2.81
CA ALA A 67 5.44 -13.76 2.11
C ALA A 67 6.21 -13.37 0.84
N THR A 68 5.76 -12.35 0.10
CA THR A 68 6.50 -11.77 -1.03
C THR A 68 7.83 -11.19 -0.56
N ALA A 69 7.87 -10.45 0.56
CA ALA A 69 9.10 -9.93 1.15
C ALA A 69 10.13 -11.03 1.45
N ALA A 70 9.66 -12.19 1.93
CA ALA A 70 10.48 -13.37 2.21
C ALA A 70 10.71 -14.28 0.98
N ARG A 71 10.17 -13.91 -0.19
CA ARG A 71 10.14 -14.72 -1.42
C ARG A 71 9.56 -16.13 -1.22
N THR A 72 8.58 -16.27 -0.32
CA THR A 72 7.93 -17.55 0.04
C THR A 72 6.46 -17.59 -0.35
N ALA A 73 5.91 -16.54 -0.95
CA ALA A 73 4.53 -16.51 -1.41
C ALA A 73 4.27 -17.59 -2.46
N THR A 74 3.35 -18.52 -2.18
CA THR A 74 3.03 -19.61 -3.12
C THR A 74 2.12 -19.13 -4.25
N PRO A 75 2.09 -19.82 -5.42
CA PRO A 75 1.15 -19.50 -6.50
C PRO A 75 -0.31 -19.47 -6.04
N GLU A 76 -0.71 -20.36 -5.14
CA GLU A 76 -2.07 -20.42 -4.59
C GLU A 76 -2.38 -19.20 -3.73
N GLN A 77 -1.44 -18.78 -2.87
CA GLN A 77 -1.59 -17.57 -2.07
C GLN A 77 -1.73 -16.32 -2.96
N ARG A 78 -0.93 -16.22 -4.02
CA ARG A 78 -1.02 -15.11 -4.98
C ARG A 78 -2.34 -15.14 -5.75
N GLY A 79 -2.75 -16.32 -6.21
CA GLY A 79 -4.02 -16.52 -6.89
C GLY A 79 -5.21 -16.13 -6.00
N ALA A 80 -5.19 -16.52 -4.72
CA ALA A 80 -6.24 -16.19 -3.77
C ALA A 80 -6.37 -14.68 -3.55
N VAL A 81 -5.26 -13.95 -3.37
CA VAL A 81 -5.31 -12.49 -3.19
C VAL A 81 -5.72 -11.78 -4.49
N LYS A 82 -5.28 -12.26 -5.65
CA LYS A 82 -5.72 -11.71 -6.95
C LYS A 82 -7.23 -11.88 -7.17
N VAL A 83 -7.77 -13.07 -6.87
CA VAL A 83 -9.22 -13.32 -6.94
C VAL A 83 -9.96 -12.44 -5.94
N LEU A 84 -9.45 -12.34 -4.70
CA LEU A 84 -10.02 -11.47 -3.68
C LEU A 84 -10.09 -10.01 -4.14
N ALA A 85 -9.01 -9.49 -4.74
CA ALA A 85 -8.98 -8.13 -5.25
C ALA A 85 -10.00 -7.91 -6.37
N HIS A 86 -10.10 -8.86 -7.31
CA HIS A 86 -11.05 -8.77 -8.41
C HIS A 86 -12.51 -8.83 -7.95
N THR A 87 -12.86 -9.82 -7.13
CA THR A 87 -14.20 -9.93 -6.54
C THR A 87 -14.53 -8.73 -5.65
N GLY A 88 -13.55 -8.24 -4.89
CA GLY A 88 -13.70 -7.04 -4.09
C GLY A 88 -14.03 -5.82 -4.95
N LEU A 89 -13.34 -5.65 -6.07
CA LEU A 89 -13.59 -4.57 -7.03
C LEU A 89 -15.00 -4.65 -7.65
N GLU A 90 -15.42 -5.85 -8.09
CA GLU A 90 -16.75 -6.07 -8.68
C GLU A 90 -17.90 -5.80 -7.70
N THR A 91 -17.66 -6.02 -6.41
CA THR A 91 -18.67 -5.89 -5.35
C THR A 91 -18.57 -4.59 -4.56
N ALA A 92 -17.61 -3.73 -4.90
CA ALA A 92 -17.37 -2.48 -4.18
C ALA A 92 -18.57 -1.54 -4.28
N GLN A 93 -19.16 -1.20 -3.14
CA GLN A 93 -20.32 -0.29 -3.07
C GLN A 93 -19.94 1.19 -2.98
N THR A 94 -18.66 1.50 -2.84
CA THR A 94 -18.16 2.88 -2.73
C THR A 94 -16.91 3.06 -3.60
N ARG A 95 -16.67 4.29 -4.06
CA ARG A 95 -15.47 4.63 -4.84
C ARG A 95 -14.19 4.39 -4.03
N ALA A 96 -14.19 4.75 -2.74
CA ALA A 96 -13.05 4.50 -1.85
C ALA A 96 -12.72 3.01 -1.77
N LEU A 97 -13.72 2.15 -1.57
CA LEU A 97 -13.50 0.70 -1.52
C LEU A 97 -13.03 0.14 -2.87
N ALA A 98 -13.59 0.61 -3.99
CA ALA A 98 -13.14 0.20 -5.32
C ALA A 98 -11.66 0.55 -5.55
N LEU A 99 -11.21 1.72 -5.10
CA LEU A 99 -9.82 2.15 -5.18
C LEU A 99 -8.89 1.32 -4.29
N VAL A 100 -9.33 0.93 -3.09
CA VAL A 100 -8.57 -0.02 -2.26
C VAL A 100 -8.35 -1.34 -2.99
N TRP A 101 -9.41 -1.90 -3.60
CA TRP A 101 -9.29 -3.14 -4.35
C TRP A 101 -8.44 -3.01 -5.61
N SER A 102 -8.51 -1.87 -6.30
CA SER A 102 -7.61 -1.55 -7.42
C SER A 102 -6.15 -1.54 -6.97
N ALA A 103 -5.83 -0.84 -5.88
CA ALA A 103 -4.47 -0.80 -5.33
C ALA A 103 -3.96 -2.20 -4.92
N ILE A 104 -4.83 -3.06 -4.41
CA ILE A 104 -4.47 -4.46 -4.09
C ILE A 104 -4.21 -5.25 -5.39
N ALA A 105 -4.98 -5.01 -6.46
CA ALA A 105 -4.73 -5.63 -7.76
C ALA A 105 -3.38 -5.21 -8.36
N ASP A 106 -3.03 -3.92 -8.26
CA ASP A 106 -1.72 -3.40 -8.69
C ASP A 106 -0.59 -4.04 -7.86
N THR A 107 -0.78 -4.14 -6.54
CA THR A 107 0.16 -4.84 -5.64
C THR A 107 0.33 -6.31 -6.02
N CYS A 108 -0.72 -6.99 -6.51
CA CYS A 108 -0.61 -8.37 -6.99
C CYS A 108 0.22 -8.47 -8.26
N THR A 109 0.14 -7.48 -9.14
CA THR A 109 0.97 -7.39 -10.35
C THR A 109 2.44 -7.19 -9.96
N ASP A 110 2.74 -6.19 -9.13
CA ASP A 110 4.09 -5.94 -8.61
C ASP A 110 4.66 -7.17 -7.90
N ALA A 111 3.83 -7.91 -7.15
CA ALA A 111 4.27 -9.12 -6.45
C ALA A 111 4.62 -10.24 -7.43
N ALA A 112 3.88 -10.37 -8.54
CA ALA A 112 4.20 -11.34 -9.58
C ALA A 112 5.54 -11.01 -10.24
N ASP A 113 5.71 -9.76 -10.69
CA ASP A 113 6.93 -9.28 -11.33
C ASP A 113 8.15 -9.51 -10.42
N TYR A 114 8.06 -9.09 -9.16
CA TYR A 114 9.15 -9.26 -8.19
C TYR A 114 9.53 -10.73 -7.95
N LEU A 115 8.53 -11.63 -7.88
CA LEU A 115 8.78 -13.05 -7.64
C LEU A 115 9.36 -13.76 -8.86
N ASP A 116 9.04 -13.28 -10.06
CA ASP A 116 9.63 -13.72 -11.33
C ASP A 116 11.02 -13.10 -11.57
N GLY A 117 11.50 -12.25 -10.67
CA GLY A 117 12.83 -11.64 -10.72
C GLY A 117 12.90 -10.38 -11.55
N LEU A 118 11.75 -9.77 -11.86
CA LEU A 118 11.63 -8.47 -12.51
C LEU A 118 11.59 -7.35 -11.47
N ASP A 119 11.80 -6.12 -11.93
CA ASP A 119 11.63 -4.92 -11.13
C ASP A 119 10.13 -4.64 -10.87
N PHE A 120 9.84 -3.96 -9.75
CA PHE A 120 8.48 -3.53 -9.39
C PHE A 120 8.50 -2.12 -8.81
N GLY A 121 7.44 -1.35 -9.07
CA GLY A 121 7.36 0.08 -8.73
C GLY A 121 6.49 0.36 -7.50
N GLY A 122 5.28 -0.23 -7.42
CA GLY A 122 4.36 0.00 -6.32
C GLY A 122 3.74 1.41 -6.24
N LEU A 123 4.03 2.29 -7.21
CA LEU A 123 3.52 3.66 -7.24
C LEU A 123 2.00 3.68 -7.41
N GLU A 124 1.47 2.84 -8.30
CA GLU A 124 0.04 2.69 -8.59
C GLU A 124 -0.72 2.29 -7.32
N ALA A 125 -0.18 1.35 -6.55
CA ALA A 125 -0.73 0.96 -5.27
C ALA A 125 -0.75 2.13 -4.28
N VAL A 126 0.36 2.87 -4.15
CA VAL A 126 0.44 4.06 -3.28
C VAL A 126 -0.60 5.11 -3.68
N LEU A 127 -0.65 5.48 -4.96
CA LEU A 127 -1.60 6.48 -5.47
C LEU A 127 -3.05 6.03 -5.26
N GLY A 128 -3.36 4.77 -5.55
CA GLY A 128 -4.70 4.21 -5.34
C GLY A 128 -5.12 4.22 -3.86
N THR A 129 -4.20 3.95 -2.93
CA THR A 129 -4.50 4.05 -1.49
C THR A 129 -4.77 5.48 -1.05
N VAL A 130 -3.99 6.46 -1.53
CA VAL A 130 -4.20 7.88 -1.20
C VAL A 130 -5.50 8.39 -1.79
N GLU A 131 -5.79 8.08 -3.05
CA GLU A 131 -7.05 8.43 -3.71
C GLU A 131 -8.24 7.82 -2.96
N ALA A 132 -8.14 6.57 -2.49
CA ALA A 132 -9.18 5.93 -1.69
C ALA A 132 -9.50 6.72 -0.41
N VAL A 133 -8.47 7.15 0.32
CA VAL A 133 -8.64 7.93 1.54
C VAL A 133 -9.22 9.32 1.26
N LEU A 134 -8.81 9.98 0.16
CA LEU A 134 -9.39 11.25 -0.30
C LEU A 134 -10.88 11.12 -0.67
N HIS A 135 -11.31 9.97 -1.17
CA HIS A 135 -12.73 9.71 -1.44
C HIS A 135 -13.54 9.38 -0.18
N GLN A 136 -12.90 8.88 0.87
CA GLN A 136 -13.56 8.50 2.12
C GLN A 136 -13.62 9.64 3.15
N HIS A 137 -12.63 10.54 3.12
CA HIS A 137 -12.42 11.55 4.14
C HIS A 137 -12.21 12.94 3.56
N THR A 138 -12.22 13.93 4.45
CA THR A 138 -11.81 15.29 4.09
C THR A 138 -10.31 15.35 3.78
N ASP A 139 -9.95 16.32 2.95
CA ASP A 139 -8.57 16.55 2.51
C ASP A 139 -7.53 16.63 3.67
N PRO A 140 -7.80 17.29 4.82
CA PRO A 140 -6.86 17.28 5.95
C PRO A 140 -6.65 15.90 6.60
N VAL A 141 -7.69 15.05 6.63
CA VAL A 141 -7.58 13.70 7.19
C VAL A 141 -6.76 12.81 6.24
N ALA A 142 -6.98 12.94 4.93
CA ALA A 142 -6.17 12.23 3.95
C ALA A 142 -4.69 12.66 3.98
N ALA A 143 -4.41 13.96 4.13
CA ALA A 143 -3.06 14.46 4.32
C ALA A 143 -2.40 13.87 5.58
N ALA A 144 -3.13 13.86 6.71
CA ALA A 144 -2.62 13.28 7.95
C ALA A 144 -2.36 11.77 7.86
N PHE A 145 -3.22 11.03 7.17
CA PHE A 145 -3.00 9.61 6.87
C PHE A 145 -1.70 9.41 6.09
N PHE A 146 -1.49 10.19 5.03
CA PHE A 146 -0.29 10.07 4.21
C PHE A 146 0.98 10.46 4.97
N ASP A 147 0.94 11.55 5.75
CA ASP A 147 2.07 11.93 6.59
C ASP A 147 2.41 10.82 7.60
N SER A 148 1.41 10.13 8.16
CA SER A 148 1.60 8.98 9.03
C SER A 148 2.25 7.79 8.29
N ALA A 149 1.78 7.49 7.07
CA ALA A 149 2.31 6.43 6.22
C ALA A 149 3.78 6.71 5.83
N CYS A 150 4.10 7.96 5.49
CA CYS A 150 5.46 8.44 5.24
C CYS A 150 6.33 8.39 6.50
N ALA A 151 5.81 8.78 7.66
CA ALA A 151 6.55 8.69 8.91
C ALA A 151 6.85 7.22 9.28
N ALA A 152 5.91 6.31 9.04
CA ALA A 152 6.13 4.87 9.21
C ALA A 152 7.21 4.35 8.27
N TRP A 153 7.19 4.79 7.00
CA TRP A 153 8.24 4.49 6.04
C TRP A 153 9.62 5.01 6.49
N ASN A 154 9.70 6.29 6.85
CA ASN A 154 10.97 6.92 7.24
C ASN A 154 11.60 6.24 8.46
N ARG A 155 10.79 5.80 9.43
CA ARG A 155 11.29 5.00 10.57
C ARG A 155 11.90 3.67 10.13
N ARG A 156 11.33 3.03 9.11
CA ARG A 156 11.86 1.79 8.53
C ARG A 156 13.12 2.04 7.71
N ALA A 157 13.09 3.02 6.82
CA ALA A 157 14.22 3.39 5.97
C ALA A 157 15.45 3.85 6.77
N ALA A 158 15.24 4.54 7.90
CA ALA A 158 16.31 4.97 8.81
C ALA A 158 16.82 3.85 9.74
N ALA A 159 16.15 2.69 9.79
CA ALA A 159 16.61 1.60 10.65
C ALA A 159 17.96 1.09 10.13
N PRO A 160 19.01 1.02 10.97
CA PRO A 160 20.31 0.54 10.52
C PRO A 160 20.16 -0.87 9.97
N VAL A 161 20.68 -1.08 8.75
CA VAL A 161 20.82 -2.41 8.16
C VAL A 161 21.59 -3.26 9.16
N ARG A 162 20.90 -4.16 9.88
CA ARG A 162 21.58 -5.20 10.65
C ARG A 162 22.35 -6.03 9.63
N ARG A 163 23.63 -5.71 9.46
CA ARG A 163 24.59 -6.62 8.85
C ARG A 163 24.57 -7.87 9.72
N VAL A 164 23.90 -8.91 9.27
CA VAL A 164 24.09 -10.24 9.82
C VAL A 164 25.52 -10.60 9.45
N ALA A 165 26.38 -10.68 10.47
CA ALA A 165 27.74 -11.18 10.36
C ALA A 165 27.74 -12.69 10.10
#